data_AF-E9I8I6-F1
#
_entry.id   AF-E9I8I6-F1
#
_cell.length_a   1.000
_cell.length_b   1.000
_cell.length_c   1.000
_cell.angle_alpha   90.00
_cell.angle_beta   90.00
_cell.angle_gamma   90.00
#
_symmetry.space_group_name_H-M   'P 1'
#
loop_
_entity.id
_entity.type
_entity.pdbx_description
1 polymer ?
#
loop_
_entity_poly.entity_id
_entity_poly.type
_entity_poly.pdbx_seq_one_letter_code
_entity_poly.pdbx_strand_id
1 'polypeptide(L)'
;MWRKILKFKDFNRKQMFSNLKLLVKAVFSLPHSNAKAEQIFSIVTDNKNKKRNRLYNETFFAICIVRSSFQAEVINCINFEVDSKHLKLHKS
;
A
#
# COMPACT_ATOMS: atom_id res chain seq x y z
N MET A 1 17.66 -13.81 10.51
CA MET A 1 18.90 -14.03 9.74
C MET A 1 19.04 -13.03 8.58
N TRP A 2 18.10 -12.99 7.62
CA TRP A 2 18.15 -12.11 6.44
C TRP A 2 18.31 -10.60 6.72
N ARG A 3 17.67 -10.07 7.77
CA ARG A 3 17.85 -8.65 8.18
C ARG A 3 19.29 -8.32 8.60
N LYS A 4 20.06 -9.29 9.10
CA LYS A 4 21.49 -9.08 9.45
C LYS A 4 22.35 -8.99 8.19
N ILE A 5 22.09 -9.87 7.21
CA ILE A 5 22.76 -9.86 5.89
C ILE A 5 22.50 -8.53 5.16
N LEU A 6 21.26 -8.03 5.19
CA LEU A 6 20.89 -6.74 4.59
C LEU A 6 21.58 -5.51 5.21
N LYS A 7 22.02 -5.61 6.47
CA LYS A 7 22.70 -4.54 7.21
C LYS A 7 24.21 -4.73 7.25
N PHE A 8 24.72 -5.85 6.73
CA PHE A 8 26.13 -6.18 6.78
C PHE A 8 26.95 -5.25 5.89
N LYS A 9 28.05 -4.74 6.45
CA LYS A 9 28.97 -3.83 5.79
C LYS A 9 30.39 -4.36 6.00
N ASP A 10 31.21 -4.19 4.98
CA ASP A 10 32.65 -4.48 5.06
C ASP A 10 33.37 -3.45 5.94
N PHE A 11 34.64 -3.68 6.27
CA PHE A 11 35.51 -2.77 7.02
C PHE A 11 35.58 -1.36 6.41
N ASN A 12 35.46 -1.26 5.08
CA ASN A 12 35.37 0.00 4.34
C ASN A 12 33.97 0.64 4.37
N ARG A 13 33.05 0.16 5.23
CA ARG A 13 31.63 0.56 5.31
C ARG A 13 30.82 0.36 4.01
N LYS A 14 31.38 -0.34 3.01
CA LYS A 14 30.67 -0.69 1.78
C LYS A 14 29.65 -1.79 2.05
N GLN A 15 28.48 -1.66 1.43
CA GLN A 15 27.43 -2.66 1.51
C GLN A 15 27.90 -3.95 0.85
N MET A 16 27.98 -5.04 1.60
CA MET A 16 28.27 -6.35 1.02
C MET A 16 27.01 -6.98 0.42
N PHE A 17 27.22 -7.82 -0.60
CA PHE A 17 26.17 -8.58 -1.27
C PHE A 17 25.03 -7.72 -1.84
N SER A 18 25.36 -6.73 -2.67
CA SER A 18 24.38 -5.83 -3.33
C SER A 18 23.27 -6.59 -4.07
N ASN A 19 23.64 -7.61 -4.85
CA ASN A 19 22.70 -8.42 -5.62
C ASN A 19 21.79 -9.26 -4.70
N LEU A 20 22.37 -9.88 -3.66
CA LEU A 20 21.59 -10.63 -2.67
C LEU A 20 20.64 -9.73 -1.89
N LYS A 21 21.06 -8.50 -1.58
CA LYS A 21 20.21 -7.50 -0.95
C LYS A 21 19.00 -7.16 -1.82
N LEU A 22 19.20 -6.98 -3.13
CA LEU A 22 18.11 -6.74 -4.07
C LEU A 22 17.15 -7.93 -4.12
N LEU A 23 17.69 -9.15 -4.22
CA LEU A 23 16.90 -10.38 -4.22
C LEU A 23 16.07 -10.54 -2.95
N VAL A 24 16.69 -10.39 -1.77
CA VAL A 24 15.99 -10.51 -0.49
C VAL A 24 14.93 -9.42 -0.34
N LYS A 25 15.18 -8.20 -0.81
CA LYS A 25 14.18 -7.14 -0.85
C LYS A 25 13.00 -7.49 -1.77
N ALA A 26 13.27 -8.05 -2.94
CA ALA A 26 12.23 -8.49 -3.87
C ALA A 26 11.39 -9.62 -3.25
N VAL A 27 12.02 -10.63 -2.66
CA VAL A 27 11.33 -11.72 -1.97
C VAL A 27 10.48 -11.20 -0.81
N PHE A 28 10.98 -10.24 -0.03
CA PHE A 28 10.21 -9.61 1.05
C PHE A 28 9.14 -8.62 0.59
N SER A 29 9.16 -8.20 -0.68
CA SER A 29 8.07 -7.41 -1.26
C SER A 29 6.87 -8.28 -1.63
N LEU A 30 7.07 -9.60 -1.75
CA LEU A 30 5.99 -10.54 -1.98
C LEU A 30 5.17 -10.70 -0.69
N PRO A 31 3.83 -10.72 -0.80
CA PRO A 31 2.98 -10.95 0.35
C PRO A 31 3.28 -12.34 0.94
N HIS A 32 3.51 -12.38 2.26
CA HIS A 32 3.81 -13.63 2.97
C HIS A 32 2.66 -14.65 2.92
N SER A 33 1.44 -14.22 2.59
CA SER A 33 0.26 -15.10 2.49
C SER A 33 -0.81 -14.50 1.59
N ASN A 34 -1.80 -15.33 1.26
CA ASN A 34 -2.98 -14.91 0.51
C ASN A 34 -3.89 -13.94 1.29
N ALA A 35 -3.74 -13.83 2.62
CA ALA A 35 -4.57 -12.95 3.46
C ALA A 35 -4.52 -11.48 3.00
N LYS A 36 -3.39 -11.03 2.44
CA LYS A 36 -3.28 -9.66 1.89
C LYS A 36 -4.06 -9.50 0.59
N ALA A 37 -4.09 -10.54 -0.25
CA ALA A 37 -4.93 -10.54 -1.46
C ALA A 37 -6.42 -10.59 -1.07
N GLU A 38 -6.80 -11.43 -0.10
CA GLU A 38 -8.16 -11.53 0.43
C GLU A 38 -8.65 -10.21 1.03
N GLN A 39 -7.78 -9.46 1.71
CA GLN A 39 -8.10 -8.10 2.16
C GLN A 39 -8.45 -7.16 1.00
N ILE A 40 -7.66 -7.20 -0.09
CA ILE A 40 -7.94 -6.38 -1.29
C ILE A 40 -9.25 -6.82 -1.94
N PHE A 41 -9.50 -8.14 -2.05
CA PHE A 41 -10.76 -8.65 -2.58
C PHE A 41 -11.96 -8.22 -1.74
N SER A 42 -11.84 -8.22 -0.41
CA SER A 42 -12.88 -7.71 0.49
C SER A 42 -13.19 -6.23 0.21
N ILE A 43 -12.16 -5.38 0.06
CA ILE A 43 -12.33 -3.96 -0.31
C ILE A 43 -13.03 -3.82 -1.67
N VAL A 44 -12.63 -4.63 -2.64
CA VAL A 44 -13.21 -4.67 -3.98
C VAL A 44 -14.70 -5.05 -3.92
N THR A 45 -15.06 -6.08 -3.16
CA THR A 45 -16.45 -6.54 -2.98
C THR A 45 -17.31 -5.52 -2.25
N ASP A 46 -16.78 -4.84 -1.24
CA ASP A 46 -17.47 -3.77 -0.50
C ASP A 46 -17.77 -2.56 -1.41
N ASN A 47 -16.80 -2.18 -2.22
CA ASN A 47 -16.94 -1.09 -3.19
C ASN A 47 -17.89 -1.46 -4.34
N LYS A 48 -17.73 -2.66 -4.91
CA LYS A 48 -18.54 -3.19 -6.01
C LYS A 48 -19.57 -4.19 -5.48
N ASN A 49 -20.65 -3.65 -4.91
CA ASN A 49 -21.79 -4.44 -4.46
C ASN A 49 -22.88 -4.54 -5.56
N LYS A 50 -23.84 -5.47 -5.40
CA LYS A 50 -24.92 -5.70 -6.39
C LYS A 50 -25.74 -4.43 -6.73
N LYS A 51 -25.84 -3.47 -5.81
CA LYS A 51 -26.56 -2.20 -6.00
C LYS A 51 -25.70 -1.10 -6.63
N ARG A 52 -24.37 -1.14 -6.46
CA ARG A 52 -23.38 -0.18 -6.97
C ARG A 52 -22.46 -0.84 -8.01
N ASN A 53 -23.02 -1.48 -9.02
CA ASN A 53 -22.22 -2.18 -10.04
C ASN A 53 -21.81 -1.28 -11.22
N ARG A 54 -22.23 0.00 -11.24
CA ARG A 54 -22.05 0.94 -12.36
C ARG A 54 -20.98 2.01 -12.08
N LEU A 55 -19.93 1.66 -11.34
CA LEU A 55 -18.75 2.51 -11.18
C LEU A 55 -17.82 2.27 -12.39
N TYR A 56 -17.34 3.36 -13.00
CA TYR A 56 -16.31 3.25 -14.01
C TYR A 56 -15.02 2.70 -13.39
N ASN A 57 -14.25 1.94 -14.16
CA ASN A 57 -13.07 1.23 -13.65
C ASN A 57 -12.08 2.19 -13.00
N GLU A 58 -11.82 3.37 -13.59
CA GLU A 58 -10.89 4.35 -13.00
C GLU A 58 -11.36 4.86 -11.64
N THR A 59 -12.65 5.20 -11.51
CA THR A 59 -13.23 5.63 -10.23
C THR A 59 -13.14 4.51 -9.19
N PHE A 60 -13.45 3.28 -9.61
CA PHE A 60 -13.35 2.12 -8.75
C PHE A 60 -11.93 1.86 -8.25
N PHE A 61 -10.93 1.93 -9.15
CA PHE A 61 -9.52 1.79 -8.79
C PHE A 61 -9.06 2.90 -7.87
N ALA A 62 -9.44 4.15 -8.15
CA ALA A 62 -9.12 5.29 -7.29
C ALA A 62 -9.64 5.09 -5.85
N ILE A 63 -10.89 4.64 -5.70
CA ILE A 63 -11.47 4.35 -4.37
C ILE A 63 -10.69 3.23 -3.66
N CYS A 64 -10.34 2.15 -4.37
CA CYS A 64 -9.58 1.05 -3.78
C CYS A 64 -8.17 1.49 -3.33
N ILE A 65 -7.49 2.30 -4.13
CA ILE A 65 -6.16 2.83 -3.82
C ILE A 65 -6.22 3.73 -2.58
N VAL A 66 -7.14 4.70 -2.54
CA VAL A 66 -7.30 5.63 -1.41
C VAL A 66 -7.66 4.88 -0.13
N ARG A 67 -8.58 3.92 -0.20
CA ARG A 67 -8.97 3.12 0.98
C ARG A 67 -7.82 2.26 1.50
N SER A 68 -7.06 1.65 0.58
CA SER A 68 -5.87 0.85 0.93
C SER A 68 -4.77 1.70 1.56
N SER A 69 -4.50 2.89 1.02
CA SER A 69 -3.48 3.80 1.58
C SER A 69 -3.87 4.29 2.97
N PHE A 70 -5.13 4.69 3.16
CA PHE A 70 -5.61 5.15 4.47
C PHE A 70 -5.54 4.02 5.50
N GLN A 71 -5.88 2.78 5.12
CA GLN A 71 -5.76 1.63 6.01
C GLN A 71 -4.31 1.33 6.39
N ALA A 72 -3.35 1.52 5.48
CA ALA A 72 -1.93 1.34 5.76
C ALA A 72 -1.38 2.36 6.76
N GLU A 73 -1.95 3.58 6.77
CA GLU A 73 -1.61 4.66 7.69
C GLU A 73 -2.51 4.72 8.93
N VAL A 74 -3.44 3.76 9.09
CA VAL A 74 -4.43 3.72 10.19
C VAL A 74 -5.30 4.99 10.23
N ILE A 75 -5.56 5.58 9.05
CA ILE A 75 -6.46 6.71 8.86
C ILE A 75 -7.88 6.18 8.63
N ASN A 76 -8.84 6.76 9.34
CA ASN A 76 -10.26 6.47 9.30
C ASN A 76 -11.08 7.77 9.28
N CYS A 77 -12.41 7.64 9.26
CA CYS A 77 -13.31 8.79 9.20
C CYS A 77 -13.31 9.68 10.45
N ILE A 78 -12.66 9.27 11.53
CA ILE A 78 -12.62 9.98 12.81
C ILE A 78 -11.33 10.78 12.95
N ASN A 79 -10.21 10.26 12.45
CA ASN A 79 -8.89 10.88 12.58
C ASN A 79 -8.38 11.55 11.29
N PHE A 80 -9.14 11.49 10.20
CA PHE A 80 -8.78 12.17 8.96
C PHE A 80 -8.88 13.69 9.14
N GLU A 81 -7.74 14.38 9.05
CA GLU A 81 -7.68 15.84 9.12
C GLU A 81 -7.77 16.47 7.72
N VAL A 82 -8.74 17.37 7.56
CA VAL A 82 -8.97 18.06 6.29
C VAL A 82 -8.03 19.25 6.15
N ASP A 83 -6.96 19.11 5.37
CA ASP A 83 -6.16 20.26 4.89
C ASP A 83 -6.93 21.08 3.85
N SER A 84 -6.69 22.40 3.82
CA SER A 84 -7.10 23.37 2.81
C SER A 84 -6.91 22.88 1.36
N LYS A 85 -5.90 22.04 1.11
CA LYS A 85 -5.63 21.43 -0.20
C LYS A 85 -6.76 20.54 -0.70
N HIS A 86 -7.45 19.83 0.19
CA HIS A 86 -8.57 18.96 -0.17
C HIS A 86 -9.79 19.73 -0.66
N LEU A 87 -9.91 21.01 -0.28
CA LEU A 87 -11.02 21.88 -0.63
C LEU A 87 -10.76 22.75 -1.87
N LYS A 88 -9.55 22.70 -2.46
CA LYS A 88 -9.15 23.58 -3.56
C LYS A 88 -10.06 23.46 -4.79
N LEU A 89 -10.57 22.27 -5.08
CA LEU A 89 -11.46 22.02 -6.22
C LEU A 89 -12.92 22.45 -5.97
N HIS A 90 -13.31 22.68 -4.71
CA HIS A 90 -14.67 23.07 -4.33
C HIS A 90 -14.85 24.58 -4.14
N LYS A 91 -13.75 25.35 -4.17
CA LYS A 91 -13.75 26.82 -4.05
C LYS A 91 -13.63 27.54 -5.41
N SER A 92 -13.97 26.84 -6.50
CA SER A 92 -14.10 27.46 -7.83
C SER A 92 -15.47 28.09 -8.03
#